data_AF-A0A354EU98-F1
#
_entry.id   AF-A0A354EU98-F1
#
_cell.length_a   1.000
_cell.length_b   1.000
_cell.length_c   1.000
_cell.angle_alpha   90.00
_cell.angle_beta   90.00
_cell.angle_gamma   90.00
#
_symmetry.space_group_name_H-M   'P 1'
#
loop_
_entity.id
_entity.type
_entity.pdbx_description
1 polymer ?
#
loop_
_entity_poly.entity_id
_entity_poly.type
_entity_poly.pdbx_seq_one_letter_code
_entity_poly.pdbx_strand_id
1 'polypeptide(L)' 'MQILSIAAAGMTNAQTRFDTSARRTVAAPLDDFAGEIAERLQAKTTFTANAAVARTADDMT' A
#
# COMPACT_ATOMS: atom_id res chain seq x y z
N MET A 1 19.37 1.88 9.05
CA MET A 1 19.25 1.38 7.65
C MET A 1 18.28 0.21 7.48
N GLN A 2 18.36 -0.87 8.28
CA GLN A 2 17.44 -2.02 8.14
C GLN A 2 15.94 -1.66 8.23
N ILE A 3 15.57 -0.75 9.15
CA ILE A 3 14.17 -0.29 9.30
C ILE A 3 13.68 0.44 8.04
N LEU A 4 14.50 1.30 7.45
CA LEU A 4 14.18 1.99 6.19
C LEU A 4 13.95 0.99 5.05
N SER A 5 14.77 -0.07 4.96
CA SER A 5 14.60 -1.13 3.96
C SER A 5 13.29 -1.92 4.15
N ILE A 6 12.91 -2.21 5.40
CA ILE A 6 11.64 -2.89 5.71
C ILE A 6 10.45 -2.00 5.34
N ALA A 7 10.49 -0.72 5.74
CA ALA A 7 9.44 0.24 5.42
C ALA A 7 9.29 0.44 3.90
N ALA A 8 10.40 0.53 3.16
CA ALA A 8 10.40 0.60 1.71
C ALA A 8 9.75 -0.63 1.07
N ALA A 9 10.13 -1.84 1.51
CA ALA A 9 9.52 -3.08 1.02
C ALA A 9 8.01 -3.14 1.29
N GLY A 10 7.58 -2.71 2.48
CA GLY A 10 6.16 -2.61 2.84
C GLY A 10 5.38 -1.63 1.96
N MET A 11 5.97 -0.46 1.65
CA MET A 11 5.39 0.52 0.73
C MET A 11 5.26 -0.04 -0.70
N THR A 12 6.30 -0.71 -1.23
CA THR A 12 6.26 -1.33 -2.57
C THR A 12 5.20 -2.44 -2.67
N ASN A 13 5.06 -3.25 -1.63
CA ASN A 13 4.02 -4.27 -1.58
C ASN A 13 2.62 -3.64 -1.59
N ALA A 14 2.38 -2.62 -0.76
CA ALA A 14 1.13 -1.89 -0.72
C ALA A 14 0.77 -1.25 -2.08
N GLN A 15 1.75 -0.66 -2.76
CA GLN A 15 1.57 -0.12 -4.10
C GLN A 15 1.18 -1.21 -5.11
N THR A 16 1.88 -2.35 -5.09
CA THR A 16 1.58 -3.49 -5.98
C THR A 16 0.16 -4.00 -5.75
N ARG A 17 -0.29 -4.09 -4.50
CA ARG A 17 -1.65 -4.49 -4.15
C ARG A 17 -2.70 -3.51 -4.67
N PHE A 18 -2.45 -2.20 -4.55
CA PHE A 18 -3.31 -1.16 -5.12
C PHE A 18 -3.43 -1.29 -6.65
N ASP A 19 -2.30 -1.40 -7.35
CA ASP A 19 -2.28 -1.53 -8.82
C ASP A 19 -3.00 -2.80 -9.28
N THR A 20 -2.85 -3.90 -8.54
CA THR A 20 -3.55 -5.15 -8.85
C THR A 20 -5.06 -4.98 -8.71
N SER A 21 -5.53 -4.32 -7.65
CA SER A 21 -6.96 -3.97 -7.49
C SER A 21 -7.46 -3.08 -8.62
N ALA A 22 -6.68 -2.06 -9.01
CA ALA A 22 -7.03 -1.18 -10.12
C ALA A 22 -7.21 -1.95 -11.43
N ARG A 23 -6.29 -2.88 -11.75
CA ARG A 23 -6.37 -3.73 -12.95
C ARG A 23 -7.62 -4.62 -12.95
N ARG A 24 -7.96 -5.23 -11.81
CA ARG A 24 -9.18 -6.07 -11.70
C ARG A 24 -10.45 -5.26 -11.91
N THR A 25 -10.56 -4.07 -11.31
CA THR A 25 -11.72 -3.20 -11.54
C THR A 25 -11.79 -2.69 -12.98
N VAL A 26 -10.67 -2.43 -13.66
CA VAL A 26 -10.71 -2.08 -15.09
C VAL A 26 -11.27 -3.24 -15.92
N ALA A 27 -10.88 -4.48 -15.61
CA ALA A 27 -11.36 -5.67 -16.30
C ALA A 27 -12.85 -5.96 -16.03
N ALA A 28 -13.33 -5.70 -14.81
CA ALA A 28 -14.72 -5.96 -14.40
C ALA A 28 -15.21 -4.89 -13.38
N PRO A 29 -15.66 -3.70 -13.85
CA PRO A 29 -15.86 -2.53 -12.99
C PRO A 29 -16.87 -2.64 -11.84
N LEU A 30 -17.89 -3.48 -11.97
CA LEU A 30 -18.98 -3.61 -11.00
C LEU A 30 -19.08 -4.99 -10.35
N ASP A 31 -18.17 -5.91 -10.67
CA ASP A 31 -18.25 -7.31 -10.21
C ASP A 31 -18.02 -7.43 -8.69
N ASP A 32 -17.00 -6.72 -8.18
CA ASP A 32 -16.72 -6.61 -6.74
C ASP A 32 -16.34 -5.16 -6.35
N PHE A 33 -17.25 -4.22 -6.64
CA PHE A 33 -16.95 -2.79 -6.44
C PHE A 33 -16.60 -2.45 -4.97
N ALA A 34 -17.36 -3.01 -4.03
CA ALA A 34 -17.14 -2.74 -2.60
C ALA A 34 -15.84 -3.40 -2.09
N GLY A 35 -15.57 -4.64 -2.49
CA GLY A 35 -14.33 -5.33 -2.13
C GLY A 35 -13.10 -4.64 -2.69
N GLU A 36 -13.14 -4.22 -3.97
CA GLU A 36 -12.02 -3.51 -4.58
C GLU A 36 -11.78 -2.11 -3.98
N ILE A 37 -12.83 -1.41 -3.53
CA ILE A 37 -12.65 -0.18 -2.73
C ILE A 37 -11.97 -0.48 -1.39
N ALA A 38 -12.43 -1.52 -0.68
CA ALA A 38 -11.84 -1.91 0.59
C ALA A 38 -10.36 -2.30 0.43
N GLU A 39 -10.01 -3.02 -0.63
CA GLU A 39 -8.64 -3.38 -1.00
C GLU A 39 -7.76 -2.14 -1.19
N ARG A 40 -8.24 -1.12 -1.92
CA ARG A 40 -7.51 0.13 -2.14
C ARG A 40 -7.33 0.94 -0.86
N LEU A 41 -8.36 0.98 -0.01
CA LEU A 41 -8.29 1.64 1.30
C LEU A 41 -7.26 0.96 2.20
N GLN A 42 -7.25 -0.38 2.26
CA GLN A 42 -6.25 -1.14 3.01
C GLN A 42 -4.83 -0.92 2.48
N ALA A 43 -4.66 -0.94 1.16
CA ALA A 43 -3.37 -0.66 0.53
C ALA A 43 -2.86 0.75 0.87
N LYS A 44 -3.72 1.77 0.79
CA LYS A 44 -3.39 3.14 1.18
C LYS A 44 -2.98 3.24 2.64
N THR A 45 -3.78 2.66 3.56
CA THR A 45 -3.46 2.67 5.00
C THR A 45 -2.12 1.98 5.28
N THR A 46 -1.85 0.85 4.63
CA THR A 46 -0.58 0.11 4.78
C THR A 46 0.61 0.93 4.27
N PHE A 47 0.47 1.60 3.13
CA PHE A 47 1.49 2.49 2.59
C PHE A 47 1.78 3.64 3.57
N THR A 48 0.75 4.32 4.06
CA THR A 48 0.89 5.42 5.02
C THR A 48 1.55 4.97 6.33
N ALA A 49 1.20 3.79 6.84
CA ALA A 49 1.83 3.23 8.04
C ALA A 49 3.33 2.99 7.85
N ASN A 50 3.74 2.38 6.73
CA ASN A 50 5.16 2.17 6.43
C ASN A 50 5.90 3.50 6.18
N ALA A 51 5.26 4.47 5.53
CA ALA A 51 5.83 5.79 5.34
C ALA A 51 6.07 6.52 6.69
N ALA A 52 5.17 6.36 7.66
CA ALA A 52 5.37 6.89 9.01
C ALA A 52 6.56 6.22 9.71
N VAL A 53 6.69 4.89 9.62
CA VAL A 53 7.85 4.16 10.15
C VAL A 53 9.15 4.64 9.50
N ALA A 54 9.16 4.83 8.18
CA ALA A 54 10.34 5.34 7.47
C ALA A 54 10.74 6.73 7.98
N ARG A 55 9.77 7.64 8.14
CA ARG A 55 10.02 9.00 8.65
C ARG A 55 10.60 8.97 10.06
N THR A 56 10.00 8.20 10.97
CA THR A 56 10.53 8.06 12.34
C THR A 56 11.93 7.45 12.35
N ALA A 57 12.20 6.48 11.47
CA ALA A 57 13.54 5.90 11.37
C ALA A 57 14.59 6.89 10.84
N ASP A 58 14.19 7.80 9.94
CA ASP A 58 15.02 8.88 9.40
C ASP A 58 15.30 9.96 10.48
N ASP A 59 14.27 10.35 11.25
CA ASP A 59 14.39 11.31 12.37
C ASP A 59 15.33 10.81 13.49
N MET A 60 15.59 9.50 13.56
CA MET A 60 16.47 8.88 14.56
C MET A 60 17.94 8.77 14.10
N THR A 61 18.25 9.14 12.86
CA THR A 61 19.59 9.07 12.26
C THR A 61 20.21 10.43 12.04
#